data_AF-A0A9E3D2P9-F1
#
_entry.id   AF-A0A9E3D2P9-F1
#
_cell.length_a   1.000
_cell.length_b   1.000
_cell.length_c   1.000
_cell.angle_alpha   90.00
_cell.angle_beta   90.00
_cell.angle_gamma   90.00
#
_symmetry.space_group_name_H-M   'P 1'
#
loop_
_entity.id
_entity.type
_entity.pdbx_description
1 polymer ?
#
loop_
_entity_poly.entity_id
_entity_poly.type
_entity_poly.pdbx_seq_one_letter_code
_entity_poly.pdbx_strand_id
1 'polypeptide(L)'
;MPAGGRGFTRVPSLVSLWSTAPFLLNNSVGTFNPSPSVEARIASFEDSITKMLWPEKRDKDAVLGDKIPGVIDRTTAASWLRVATGYLPDVLKDTQDVLQLIAPKLFDQGGLEIGPIPAGTPVDLLANFDPLPQSTNIRERLAHDKAVVKAVVQLVHDLKALPPGATDEQARQVFSNVGEQLFALSKCPDYVVNRGHYFGSKLADADKKALIAFLKTF
;
A
#
# COMPACT_ATOMS: atom_id res chain seq x y z
N MET A 1 -0.13 -7.98 12.21
CA MET A 1 -0.78 -6.86 12.96
C MET A 1 -2.05 -7.42 13.59
N PRO A 2 -2.37 -7.11 14.86
CA PRO A 2 -3.67 -7.49 15.44
C PRO A 2 -4.82 -7.05 14.52
N ALA A 3 -5.89 -7.86 14.47
CA ALA A 3 -7.09 -7.58 13.69
C ALA A 3 -6.90 -7.39 12.16
N GLY A 4 -5.87 -8.01 11.57
CA GLY A 4 -5.68 -8.07 10.12
C GLY A 4 -5.17 -6.76 9.51
N GLY A 5 -4.22 -6.10 10.18
CA GLY A 5 -3.63 -4.86 9.64
C GLY A 5 -4.38 -3.59 9.98
N ARG A 6 -5.49 -3.67 10.73
CA ARG A 6 -6.17 -2.50 11.29
C ARG A 6 -5.25 -1.76 12.25
N GLY A 7 -4.48 -0.82 11.71
CA GLY A 7 -3.64 0.08 12.47
C GLY A 7 -4.52 1.01 13.28
N PHE A 8 -4.49 0.88 14.61
CA PHE A 8 -5.11 1.87 15.49
C PHE A 8 -4.11 3.00 15.69
N THR A 9 -4.32 4.08 14.96
CA THR A 9 -3.52 5.28 15.09
C THR A 9 -4.19 6.22 16.07
N ARG A 10 -3.39 7.00 16.80
CA ARG A 10 -3.94 7.98 17.75
C ARG A 10 -4.75 9.02 16.97
N VAL A 11 -5.86 9.46 17.54
CA VAL A 11 -6.62 10.60 17.00
C VAL A 11 -5.68 11.81 16.98
N PRO A 12 -5.46 12.46 15.82
CA PRO A 12 -4.58 13.60 15.72
C PRO A 12 -5.12 14.78 16.55
N SER A 13 -4.22 15.60 17.09
CA SER A 13 -4.60 16.89 17.67
C SER A 13 -5.21 17.77 16.58
N LEU A 14 -6.24 18.53 16.93
CA LEU A 14 -6.85 19.51 16.03
C LEU A 14 -6.19 20.90 16.14
N VAL A 15 -5.22 21.06 17.04
CA VAL A 15 -4.43 22.29 17.17
C VAL A 15 -3.61 22.52 15.90
N SER A 16 -3.71 23.72 15.34
CA SER A 16 -3.03 24.15 14.11
C SER A 16 -3.29 23.24 12.90
N LEU A 17 -4.43 22.54 12.89
CA LEU A 17 -4.80 21.59 11.83
C LEU A 17 -4.77 22.23 10.42
N TRP A 18 -5.06 23.53 10.32
CA TRP A 18 -5.00 24.29 9.07
C TRP A 18 -3.61 24.34 8.44
N SER A 19 -2.55 24.12 9.22
CA SER A 19 -1.16 24.18 8.75
C SER A 19 -0.60 22.83 8.32
N THR A 20 -1.26 21.72 8.67
CA THR A 20 -0.76 20.35 8.51
C THR A 20 -1.41 19.57 7.37
N ALA A 21 -2.39 20.16 6.67
CA ALA A 21 -3.01 19.57 5.49
C ALA A 21 -1.99 19.32 4.36
N PRO A 22 -2.11 18.21 3.59
CA PRO A 22 -3.26 17.29 3.52
C PRO A 22 -3.42 16.32 4.69
N PHE A 23 -4.56 15.65 4.77
CA PHE A 23 -4.93 14.80 5.91
C PHE A 23 -4.78 13.30 5.66
N LEU A 24 -4.93 12.56 6.76
CA LEU A 24 -4.50 11.16 6.97
C LEU A 24 -2.98 11.02 7.04
N LEU A 25 -2.49 9.90 7.59
CA LEU A 25 -1.06 9.70 7.84
C LEU A 25 -0.20 9.66 6.58
N ASN A 26 -0.82 9.38 5.44
CA ASN A 26 -0.19 9.33 4.13
C ASN A 26 -0.50 10.59 3.29
N ASN A 27 -1.10 11.62 3.88
CA ASN A 27 -1.49 12.86 3.20
C ASN A 27 -2.39 12.63 1.96
N SER A 28 -3.18 11.56 1.96
CA SER A 28 -3.98 11.14 0.81
C SER A 28 -5.32 11.87 0.67
N VAL A 29 -5.76 12.62 1.70
CA VAL A 29 -6.99 13.40 1.65
C VAL A 29 -6.68 14.88 1.58
N GLY A 30 -6.72 15.40 0.35
CA GLY A 30 -6.56 16.82 0.06
C GLY A 30 -5.47 17.11 -0.97
N THR A 31 -5.48 18.31 -1.54
CA THR A 31 -4.46 18.75 -2.48
C THR A 31 -3.19 19.20 -1.77
N PHE A 32 -2.08 18.51 -2.02
CA PHE A 32 -0.77 18.99 -1.59
C PHE A 32 -0.38 20.25 -2.38
N ASN A 33 0.06 21.27 -1.65
CA ASN A 33 0.66 22.47 -2.23
C ASN A 33 2.06 22.65 -1.61
N PRO A 34 3.13 22.92 -2.38
CA PRO A 34 4.46 23.15 -1.80
C PRO A 34 4.67 24.59 -1.29
N SER A 35 3.84 25.56 -1.69
CA SER A 35 3.99 26.97 -1.30
C SER A 35 3.77 27.18 0.20
N PRO A 36 4.69 27.83 0.94
CA PRO A 36 4.54 28.07 2.36
C PRO A 36 3.57 29.22 2.70
N SER A 37 2.95 29.88 1.71
CA SER A 37 2.08 31.02 1.96
C SER A 37 0.84 30.64 2.78
N VAL A 38 0.35 31.58 3.59
CA VAL A 38 -0.89 31.40 4.38
C VAL A 38 -2.05 31.03 3.47
N GLU A 39 -2.19 31.70 2.33
CA GLU A 39 -3.22 31.41 1.32
C GLU A 39 -3.15 29.95 0.84
N ALA A 40 -1.95 29.45 0.51
CA ALA A 40 -1.78 28.06 0.08
C ALA A 40 -2.08 27.05 1.19
N ARG A 41 -1.72 27.35 2.44
CA ARG A 41 -2.06 26.51 3.61
C ARG A 41 -3.58 26.44 3.82
N ILE A 42 -4.25 27.58 3.79
CA ILE A 42 -5.71 27.66 3.94
C ILE A 42 -6.42 26.93 2.80
N ALA A 43 -5.95 27.07 1.55
CA ALA A 43 -6.52 26.34 0.42
C ALA A 43 -6.38 24.81 0.57
N SER A 44 -5.19 24.34 0.96
CA SER A 44 -4.95 22.91 1.26
C SER A 44 -5.86 22.42 2.39
N PHE A 45 -5.96 23.19 3.48
CA PHE A 45 -6.84 22.88 4.61
C PHE A 45 -8.30 22.76 4.17
N GLU A 46 -8.83 23.75 3.44
CA GLU A 46 -10.23 23.80 3.01
C GLU A 46 -10.60 22.58 2.14
N ASP A 47 -9.75 22.24 1.17
CA ASP A 47 -9.94 21.04 0.34
C ASP A 47 -9.91 19.76 1.20
N SER A 48 -8.89 19.64 2.04
CA SER A 48 -8.68 18.46 2.88
C SER A 48 -9.83 18.26 3.88
N ILE A 49 -10.20 19.29 4.64
CA ILE A 49 -11.25 19.20 5.67
C ILE A 49 -12.62 18.98 5.05
N THR A 50 -12.87 19.58 3.88
CA THR A 50 -14.07 19.32 3.09
C THR A 50 -14.14 17.86 2.69
N LYS A 51 -13.06 17.28 2.17
CA LYS A 51 -13.02 15.85 1.80
C LYS A 51 -13.09 14.92 3.02
N MET A 52 -12.70 15.37 4.21
CA MET A 52 -12.90 14.62 5.45
C MET A 52 -14.38 14.58 5.85
N LEU A 53 -15.08 15.71 5.77
CA LEU A 53 -16.49 15.86 6.19
C LEU A 53 -17.50 15.44 5.10
N TRP A 54 -17.11 15.44 3.84
CA TRP A 54 -17.87 14.92 2.69
C TRP A 54 -17.04 13.86 1.96
N PRO A 55 -16.99 12.61 2.46
CA PRO A 55 -16.19 11.54 1.87
C PRO A 55 -16.47 11.26 0.39
N GLU A 56 -17.68 11.55 -0.08
CA GLU A 56 -18.08 11.45 -1.49
C GLU A 56 -17.36 12.44 -2.41
N LYS A 57 -16.73 13.49 -1.85
CA LYS A 57 -15.88 14.44 -2.58
C LYS A 57 -14.41 14.01 -2.64
N ARG A 58 -14.04 12.90 -1.99
CA ARG A 58 -12.68 12.35 -2.09
C ARG A 58 -12.41 11.87 -3.51
N ASP A 59 -11.13 11.82 -3.85
CA ASP A 59 -10.69 11.30 -5.13
C ASP A 59 -11.11 9.83 -5.26
N LYS A 60 -11.50 9.46 -6.49
CA LYS A 60 -11.96 8.13 -6.85
C LYS A 60 -10.89 7.41 -7.67
N ASP A 61 -10.85 6.10 -7.55
CA ASP A 61 -9.87 5.28 -8.24
C ASP A 61 -9.97 5.40 -9.77
N ALA A 62 -8.85 5.60 -10.44
CA ALA A 62 -8.81 5.75 -11.90
C ALA A 62 -9.22 4.48 -12.67
N VAL A 63 -9.06 3.29 -12.07
CA VAL A 63 -9.34 2.00 -12.72
C VAL A 63 -10.68 1.40 -12.26
N LEU A 64 -10.94 1.46 -10.96
CA LEU A 64 -12.11 0.85 -10.33
C LEU A 64 -13.28 1.84 -10.16
N GLY A 65 -13.04 3.15 -10.26
CA GLY A 65 -14.05 4.18 -10.08
C GLY A 65 -14.83 3.99 -8.78
N ASP A 66 -16.17 4.00 -8.90
CA ASP A 66 -17.10 3.85 -7.77
C ASP A 66 -17.22 2.43 -7.19
N LYS A 67 -16.51 1.44 -7.74
CA LYS A 67 -16.51 0.07 -7.19
C LYS A 67 -15.84 -0.01 -5.82
N ILE A 68 -14.99 0.95 -5.50
CA ILE A 68 -14.31 1.07 -4.20
C ILE A 68 -14.46 2.50 -3.65
N PRO A 69 -14.47 2.67 -2.31
CA PRO A 69 -14.71 3.97 -1.69
C PRO A 69 -13.42 4.79 -1.56
N GLY A 70 -12.67 4.98 -2.66
CA GLY A 70 -11.40 5.73 -2.63
C GLY A 70 -10.45 5.39 -3.77
N VAL A 71 -9.14 5.52 -3.53
CA VAL A 71 -8.03 5.32 -4.49
C VAL A 71 -7.10 4.21 -4.01
N ILE A 72 -6.56 3.44 -4.96
CA ILE A 72 -5.43 2.53 -4.75
C ILE A 72 -4.19 3.11 -5.43
N ASP A 73 -3.11 3.26 -4.66
CA ASP A 73 -1.82 3.66 -5.21
C ASP A 73 -1.24 2.56 -6.09
N ARG A 74 -0.80 2.96 -7.29
CA ARG A 74 -0.25 2.05 -8.31
C ARG A 74 1.10 2.54 -8.81
N THR A 75 1.96 1.61 -9.20
CA THR A 75 3.20 1.91 -9.91
C THR A 75 2.89 2.75 -11.17
N THR A 76 3.68 3.79 -11.41
CA THR A 76 3.50 4.68 -12.58
C THR A 76 4.35 4.27 -13.78
N ALA A 77 5.33 3.40 -13.56
CA ALA A 77 6.23 2.85 -14.56
C ALA A 77 6.65 1.43 -14.18
N ALA A 78 7.23 0.70 -15.14
CA ALA A 78 7.89 -0.57 -14.87
C ALA A 78 8.95 -0.38 -13.77
N SER A 79 8.86 -1.19 -12.71
CA SER A 79 9.63 -1.02 -11.48
C SER A 79 10.28 -2.33 -11.03
N TRP A 80 11.31 -2.24 -10.20
CA TRP A 80 12.00 -3.40 -9.62
C TRP A 80 12.15 -3.21 -8.11
N LEU A 81 11.80 -4.25 -7.36
CA LEU A 81 12.05 -4.31 -5.92
C LEU A 81 13.30 -5.15 -5.67
N ARG A 82 14.32 -4.55 -5.06
CA ARG A 82 15.57 -5.21 -4.69
C ARG A 82 15.67 -5.31 -3.18
N VAL A 83 15.76 -6.52 -2.67
CA VAL A 83 15.87 -6.82 -1.25
C VAL A 83 17.21 -7.48 -1.01
N ALA A 84 18.09 -6.80 -0.27
CA ALA A 84 19.40 -7.38 0.02
C ALA A 84 19.28 -8.62 0.91
N THR A 85 20.17 -9.60 0.70
CA THR A 85 20.08 -10.93 1.36
C THR A 85 19.92 -10.84 2.87
N GLY A 86 20.57 -9.87 3.52
CA GLY A 86 20.46 -9.65 4.98
C GLY A 86 19.05 -9.31 5.48
N TYR A 87 18.20 -8.72 4.64
CA TYR A 87 16.81 -8.34 4.98
C TYR A 87 15.78 -9.40 4.60
N LEU A 88 16.21 -10.50 3.97
CA LEU A 88 15.30 -11.61 3.67
C LEU A 88 14.89 -12.35 4.96
N PRO A 89 13.69 -12.93 4.98
CA PRO A 89 13.30 -13.89 6.02
C PRO A 89 14.28 -15.05 6.10
N ASP A 90 14.46 -15.58 7.31
CA ASP A 90 15.38 -16.71 7.55
C ASP A 90 15.02 -17.92 6.68
N VAL A 91 13.73 -18.21 6.46
CA VAL A 91 13.32 -19.28 5.54
C VAL A 91 13.90 -19.12 4.13
N LEU A 92 14.01 -17.89 3.59
CA LEU A 92 14.58 -17.66 2.25
C LEU A 92 16.11 -17.69 2.27
N LYS A 93 16.75 -17.30 3.37
CA LYS A 93 18.20 -17.38 3.56
C LYS A 93 18.66 -18.82 3.72
N ASP A 94 18.01 -19.56 4.62
CA ASP A 94 18.38 -20.93 5.00
C ASP A 94 18.14 -21.92 3.85
N THR A 95 17.19 -21.62 2.96
CA THR A 95 16.91 -22.44 1.77
C THR A 95 17.58 -21.90 0.51
N GLN A 96 18.43 -20.87 0.61
CA GLN A 96 19.02 -20.19 -0.54
C GLN A 96 19.73 -21.15 -1.50
N ASP A 97 20.56 -22.07 -1.01
CA ASP A 97 21.29 -23.02 -1.86
C ASP A 97 20.33 -23.94 -2.64
N VAL A 98 19.29 -24.45 -1.96
CA VAL A 98 18.26 -25.31 -2.58
C VAL A 98 17.46 -24.50 -3.61
N LEU A 99 17.10 -23.28 -3.27
CA LEU A 99 16.36 -22.38 -4.15
C LEU A 99 17.18 -21.96 -5.36
N GLN A 100 18.48 -21.75 -5.23
CA GLN A 100 19.38 -21.49 -6.36
C GLN A 100 19.49 -22.69 -7.30
N LEU A 101 19.34 -23.93 -6.81
CA LEU A 101 19.33 -25.11 -7.68
C LEU A 101 18.07 -25.18 -8.56
N ILE A 102 16.90 -24.85 -8.00
CA ILE A 102 15.61 -24.96 -8.72
C ILE A 102 15.19 -23.67 -9.43
N ALA A 103 15.72 -22.53 -8.99
CA ALA A 103 15.48 -21.20 -9.53
C ALA A 103 16.81 -20.41 -9.51
N PRO A 104 17.77 -20.72 -10.41
CA PRO A 104 19.13 -20.18 -10.39
C PRO A 104 19.24 -18.67 -10.57
N LYS A 105 18.18 -18.03 -11.07
CA LYS A 105 18.12 -16.57 -11.17
C LYS A 105 17.40 -15.92 -9.99
N LEU A 106 16.88 -16.66 -9.02
CA LEU A 106 16.09 -16.10 -7.91
C LEU A 106 16.90 -15.08 -7.09
N PHE A 107 18.17 -15.36 -6.85
CA PHE A 107 19.10 -14.49 -6.15
C PHE A 107 20.21 -14.03 -7.07
N ASP A 108 20.61 -12.76 -6.98
CA ASP A 108 21.82 -12.22 -7.58
C ASP A 108 22.87 -11.89 -6.51
N GLN A 109 24.00 -11.27 -6.90
CA GLN A 109 25.07 -10.91 -5.96
C GLN A 109 24.63 -9.91 -4.87
N GLY A 110 23.52 -9.20 -5.08
CA GLY A 110 22.97 -8.19 -4.17
C GLY A 110 21.79 -8.70 -3.33
N GLY A 111 21.07 -9.73 -3.76
CA GLY A 111 19.97 -10.35 -3.02
C GLY A 111 18.83 -10.82 -3.92
N LEU A 112 17.59 -10.61 -3.47
CA LEU A 112 16.38 -10.94 -4.21
C LEU A 112 15.93 -9.74 -5.05
N GLU A 113 15.80 -9.93 -6.35
CA GLU A 113 15.21 -8.94 -7.26
C GLU A 113 13.83 -9.44 -7.76
N ILE A 114 12.80 -8.64 -7.52
CA ILE A 114 11.44 -8.87 -7.99
C ILE A 114 11.12 -7.83 -9.07
N GLY A 115 10.96 -8.28 -10.30
CA GLY A 115 10.55 -7.45 -11.42
C GLY A 115 10.72 -8.19 -12.76
N PRO A 116 10.22 -7.61 -13.87
CA PRO A 116 9.60 -6.28 -13.94
C PRO A 116 8.20 -6.24 -13.29
N ILE A 117 7.97 -5.25 -12.41
CA ILE A 117 6.64 -4.93 -11.87
C ILE A 117 5.99 -3.93 -12.85
N PRO A 118 4.90 -4.28 -13.55
CA PRO A 118 4.35 -3.42 -14.60
C PRO A 118 3.73 -2.16 -14.03
N ALA A 119 3.59 -1.13 -14.87
CA ALA A 119 2.80 0.05 -14.51
C ALA A 119 1.33 -0.34 -14.23
N GLY A 120 0.72 0.35 -13.27
CA GLY A 120 -0.63 0.07 -12.81
C GLY A 120 -0.73 -1.05 -11.77
N THR A 121 0.37 -1.58 -11.26
CA THR A 121 0.36 -2.60 -10.19
C THR A 121 0.07 -1.95 -8.85
N PRO A 122 -0.92 -2.42 -8.05
CA PRO A 122 -1.13 -1.92 -6.69
C PRO A 122 0.14 -2.02 -5.85
N VAL A 123 0.59 -0.91 -5.27
CA VAL A 123 1.83 -0.84 -4.49
C VAL A 123 1.73 -1.74 -3.25
N ASP A 124 0.58 -1.69 -2.58
CA ASP A 124 0.29 -2.46 -1.36
C ASP A 124 0.25 -3.98 -1.57
N LEU A 125 0.17 -4.45 -2.82
CA LEU A 125 0.26 -5.88 -3.14
C LEU A 125 1.61 -6.48 -2.68
N LEU A 126 2.69 -5.70 -2.79
CA LEU A 126 4.03 -6.10 -2.36
C LEU A 126 4.44 -5.40 -1.07
N ALA A 127 4.08 -4.13 -0.88
CA ALA A 127 4.52 -3.37 0.29
C ALA A 127 3.96 -3.91 1.63
N ASN A 128 2.76 -4.50 1.61
CA ASN A 128 2.14 -5.10 2.79
C ASN A 128 2.36 -6.61 2.90
N PHE A 129 3.23 -7.21 2.08
CA PHE A 129 3.58 -8.62 2.19
C PHE A 129 4.11 -8.92 3.60
N ASP A 130 3.58 -9.96 4.25
CA ASP A 130 4.01 -10.45 5.56
C ASP A 130 4.89 -11.67 5.36
N PRO A 131 6.23 -11.52 5.38
CA PRO A 131 7.11 -12.62 5.09
C PRO A 131 7.54 -13.37 6.36
N LEU A 132 6.98 -12.99 7.51
CA LEU A 132 7.33 -13.53 8.83
C LEU A 132 6.09 -14.15 9.49
N PRO A 133 6.20 -15.35 10.06
CA PRO A 133 5.05 -15.98 10.69
C PRO A 133 4.70 -15.29 12.02
N GLN A 134 3.43 -14.94 12.18
CA GLN A 134 2.91 -14.27 13.39
C GLN A 134 2.59 -15.25 14.54
N SER A 135 2.37 -16.53 14.24
CA SER A 135 2.01 -17.54 15.24
C SER A 135 3.23 -18.07 16.00
N THR A 136 3.06 -18.48 17.25
CA THR A 136 4.05 -19.24 18.01
C THR A 136 3.94 -20.76 17.78
N ASN A 137 2.87 -21.22 17.12
CA ASN A 137 2.69 -22.63 16.79
C ASN A 137 3.61 -23.05 15.64
N ILE A 138 4.39 -24.11 15.85
CA ILE A 138 5.38 -24.60 14.87
C ILE A 138 4.74 -25.02 13.54
N ARG A 139 3.57 -25.68 13.56
CA ARG A 139 2.91 -26.13 12.33
C ARG A 139 2.41 -24.95 11.50
N GLU A 140 1.86 -23.93 12.15
CA GLU A 140 1.38 -22.71 11.48
C GLU A 140 2.55 -21.89 10.92
N ARG A 141 3.67 -21.82 11.65
CA ARG A 141 4.93 -21.23 11.16
C ARG A 141 5.40 -21.91 9.89
N LEU A 142 5.55 -23.24 9.91
CA LEU A 142 5.98 -24.02 8.75
C LEU A 142 5.03 -23.87 7.55
N ALA A 143 3.72 -23.81 7.80
CA ALA A 143 2.73 -23.60 6.75
C ALA A 143 2.85 -22.20 6.12
N HIS A 144 3.06 -21.17 6.94
CA HIS A 144 3.30 -19.79 6.49
C HIS A 144 4.61 -19.68 5.71
N ASP A 145 5.71 -20.21 6.25
CA ASP A 145 7.03 -20.23 5.61
C ASP A 145 6.97 -20.91 4.24
N LYS A 146 6.28 -22.06 4.15
CA LYS A 146 6.05 -22.74 2.87
C LYS A 146 5.24 -21.88 1.90
N ALA A 147 4.22 -21.16 2.37
CA ALA A 147 3.42 -20.27 1.54
C ALA A 147 4.24 -19.07 1.02
N VAL A 148 5.08 -18.47 1.87
CA VAL A 148 6.01 -17.39 1.51
C VAL A 148 6.99 -17.87 0.44
N VAL A 149 7.68 -18.99 0.67
CA VAL A 149 8.62 -19.57 -0.31
C VAL A 149 7.91 -19.86 -1.63
N LYS A 150 6.74 -20.51 -1.59
CA LYS A 150 5.96 -20.82 -2.80
C LYS A 150 5.60 -19.55 -3.58
N ALA A 151 5.08 -18.52 -2.91
CA ALA A 151 4.66 -17.28 -3.57
C ALA A 151 5.85 -16.54 -4.21
N VAL A 152 6.96 -16.42 -3.47
CA VAL A 152 8.17 -15.73 -3.95
C VAL A 152 8.81 -16.49 -5.12
N VAL A 153 8.98 -17.81 -4.98
CA VAL A 153 9.55 -18.65 -6.04
C VAL A 153 8.69 -18.60 -7.29
N GLN A 154 7.36 -18.76 -7.16
CA GLN A 154 6.45 -18.70 -8.30
C GLN A 154 6.50 -17.33 -8.99
N LEU A 155 6.39 -16.24 -8.23
CA LEU A 155 6.41 -14.89 -8.76
C LEU A 155 7.72 -14.63 -9.52
N VAL A 156 8.86 -14.92 -8.92
CA VAL A 156 10.15 -14.64 -9.57
C VAL A 156 10.42 -15.59 -10.74
N HIS A 157 10.05 -16.87 -10.63
CA HIS A 157 10.13 -17.81 -11.73
C HIS A 157 9.36 -17.29 -12.95
N ASP A 158 8.10 -16.92 -12.75
CA ASP A 158 7.21 -16.49 -13.84
C ASP A 158 7.66 -15.16 -14.43
N LEU A 159 8.11 -14.22 -13.60
CA LEU A 159 8.67 -12.95 -14.07
C LEU A 159 9.96 -13.15 -14.89
N LYS A 160 10.81 -14.11 -14.53
CA LYS A 160 12.05 -14.39 -15.27
C LYS A 160 11.86 -15.30 -16.48
N ALA A 161 10.70 -15.97 -16.57
CA ALA A 161 10.27 -16.69 -17.76
C ALA A 161 9.73 -15.75 -18.86
N LEU A 162 9.45 -14.49 -18.53
CA LEU A 162 9.05 -13.49 -19.51
C LEU A 162 10.17 -13.23 -20.54
N PRO A 163 9.82 -13.04 -21.82
CA PRO A 163 10.81 -12.73 -22.84
C PRO A 163 11.51 -11.39 -22.57
N PRO A 164 12.76 -11.19 -23.04
CA PRO A 164 13.40 -9.88 -23.01
C PRO A 164 12.52 -8.83 -23.70
N GLY A 165 12.21 -7.73 -23.00
CA GLY A 165 11.31 -6.69 -23.51
C GLY A 165 9.81 -7.01 -23.41
N ALA A 166 9.42 -7.92 -22.51
CA ALA A 166 8.02 -8.22 -22.23
C ALA A 166 7.19 -6.95 -21.93
N THR A 167 5.95 -6.96 -22.42
CA THR A 167 4.99 -5.87 -22.26
C THR A 167 4.41 -5.84 -20.85
N ASP A 168 3.87 -4.69 -20.43
CA ASP A 168 3.18 -4.53 -19.15
C ASP A 168 1.99 -5.50 -19.01
N GLU A 169 1.27 -5.80 -20.09
CA GLU A 169 0.21 -6.81 -20.12
C GLU A 169 0.70 -8.21 -19.74
N GLN A 170 1.85 -8.63 -20.27
CA GLN A 170 2.41 -9.96 -19.98
C GLN A 170 2.86 -10.05 -18.51
N ALA A 171 3.50 -9.01 -18.00
CA ALA A 171 3.86 -8.96 -16.59
C ALA A 171 2.61 -8.91 -15.69
N ARG A 172 1.55 -8.20 -16.09
CA ARG A 172 0.29 -8.15 -15.33
C ARG A 172 -0.37 -9.53 -15.22
N GLN A 173 -0.25 -10.37 -16.24
CA GLN A 173 -0.73 -11.75 -16.20
C GLN A 173 0.04 -12.62 -15.19
N VAL A 174 1.34 -12.36 -14.99
CA VAL A 174 2.11 -13.05 -13.93
C VAL A 174 1.58 -12.65 -12.56
N PHE A 175 1.37 -11.35 -12.33
CA PHE A 175 0.84 -10.85 -11.07
C PHE A 175 -0.61 -11.31 -10.79
N SER A 176 -1.43 -11.54 -11.81
CA SER A 176 -2.78 -12.08 -11.60
C SER A 176 -2.77 -13.53 -11.10
N ASN A 177 -1.79 -14.35 -11.52
CA ASN A 177 -1.66 -15.74 -11.08
C ASN A 177 -1.24 -15.87 -9.61
N VAL A 178 -0.42 -14.95 -9.10
CA VAL A 178 0.04 -14.95 -7.71
C VAL A 178 -0.68 -13.95 -6.81
N GLY A 179 -1.55 -13.10 -7.38
CA GLY A 179 -2.20 -11.99 -6.68
C GLY A 179 -3.00 -12.44 -5.46
N GLU A 180 -3.76 -13.54 -5.56
CA GLU A 180 -4.48 -14.11 -4.41
C GLU A 180 -3.55 -14.59 -3.30
N GLN A 181 -2.40 -15.17 -3.65
CA GLN A 181 -1.42 -15.65 -2.67
C GLN A 181 -0.75 -14.48 -1.97
N LEU A 182 -0.36 -13.45 -2.71
CA LEU A 182 0.22 -12.22 -2.16
C LEU A 182 -0.79 -11.49 -1.26
N PHE A 183 -2.06 -11.44 -1.67
CA PHE A 183 -3.15 -10.89 -0.86
C PHE A 183 -3.37 -11.68 0.43
N ALA A 184 -3.39 -13.02 0.36
CA ALA A 184 -3.51 -13.88 1.53
C ALA A 184 -2.32 -13.77 2.49
N LEU A 185 -1.13 -13.48 1.95
CA LEU A 185 0.10 -13.19 2.70
C LEU A 185 0.23 -11.71 3.05
N SER A 186 -0.83 -10.90 2.95
CA SER A 186 -0.76 -9.49 3.32
C SER A 186 -0.99 -9.27 4.81
N LYS A 187 -0.11 -8.49 5.44
CA LYS A 187 -0.28 -8.02 6.82
C LYS A 187 -1.42 -7.00 6.95
N CYS A 188 -1.72 -6.29 5.85
CA CYS A 188 -2.74 -5.24 5.75
C CYS A 188 -3.40 -5.31 4.36
N PRO A 189 -4.49 -6.10 4.21
CA PRO A 189 -5.20 -6.26 2.94
C PRO A 189 -6.14 -5.09 2.61
N ASP A 190 -5.88 -3.89 3.16
CA ASP A 190 -6.58 -2.66 2.81
C ASP A 190 -5.70 -1.82 1.89
N TYR A 191 -6.08 -1.72 0.62
CA TYR A 191 -5.32 -1.00 -0.41
C TYR A 191 -5.87 0.41 -0.66
N VAL A 192 -6.98 0.79 -0.01
CA VAL A 192 -7.64 2.07 -0.29
C VAL A 192 -7.03 3.15 0.59
N VAL A 193 -6.11 3.92 0.03
CA VAL A 193 -5.20 4.79 0.78
C VAL A 193 -5.89 5.99 1.43
N ASN A 194 -7.00 6.45 0.86
CA ASN A 194 -7.79 7.58 1.34
C ASN A 194 -9.09 7.14 2.04
N ARG A 195 -9.17 5.89 2.52
CA ARG A 195 -10.33 5.34 3.24
C ARG A 195 -10.27 5.65 4.75
N GLY A 196 -11.44 5.69 5.38
CA GLY A 196 -11.54 5.82 6.83
C GLY A 196 -11.64 7.26 7.35
N HIS A 197 -11.62 7.38 8.68
CA HIS A 197 -11.78 8.63 9.43
C HIS A 197 -13.06 9.40 9.05
N TYR A 198 -14.22 8.79 9.28
CA TYR A 198 -15.53 9.33 8.90
C TYR A 198 -16.20 10.18 10.00
N PHE A 199 -15.44 10.65 10.99
CA PHE A 199 -15.97 11.51 12.05
C PHE A 199 -16.55 12.81 11.46
N GLY A 200 -17.71 13.23 11.96
CA GLY A 200 -18.40 14.43 11.46
C GLY A 200 -19.08 14.28 10.09
N SER A 201 -18.86 13.18 9.34
CA SER A 201 -19.46 13.00 8.01
C SER A 201 -20.99 12.95 8.00
N LYS A 202 -21.61 12.57 9.13
CA LYS A 202 -23.07 12.50 9.32
C LYS A 202 -23.70 13.79 9.85
N LEU A 203 -22.91 14.83 10.11
CA LEU A 203 -23.44 16.13 10.51
C LEU A 203 -24.24 16.77 9.37
N ALA A 204 -25.14 17.70 9.70
CA ALA A 204 -25.78 18.52 8.67
C ALA A 204 -24.75 19.42 7.98
N ASP A 205 -24.99 19.79 6.72
CA ASP A 205 -24.06 20.61 5.94
C ASP A 205 -23.75 21.97 6.60
N ALA A 206 -24.73 22.56 7.31
CA ALA A 206 -24.53 23.78 8.08
C ALA A 206 -23.52 23.57 9.23
N ASP A 207 -23.66 22.48 9.98
CA ASP A 207 -22.77 22.14 11.09
C ASP A 207 -21.36 21.80 10.60
N LYS A 208 -21.23 21.11 9.46
CA LYS A 208 -19.93 20.84 8.82
C LYS A 208 -19.21 22.14 8.48
N LYS A 209 -19.91 23.11 7.87
CA LYS A 209 -19.35 24.43 7.55
C LYS A 209 -18.98 25.22 8.81
N ALA A 210 -19.82 25.18 9.84
CA ALA A 210 -19.54 25.82 11.12
C ALA A 210 -18.30 25.20 11.80
N LEU A 211 -18.17 23.88 11.77
CA LEU A 211 -17.01 23.16 12.28
C LEU A 211 -15.73 23.56 11.53
N ILE A 212 -15.78 23.66 10.20
CA ILE A 212 -14.62 24.14 9.40
C ILE A 212 -14.23 25.56 9.83
N ALA A 213 -15.19 26.46 9.98
CA ALA A 213 -14.92 27.83 10.41
C ALA A 213 -14.29 27.88 11.81
N PHE A 214 -14.77 27.04 12.74
CA PHE A 214 -14.21 26.89 14.08
C PHE A 214 -12.78 26.33 14.03
N LEU A 215 -12.52 25.28 13.23
CA LEU A 215 -11.19 24.66 13.14
C LEU A 215 -10.10 25.58 12.58
N LYS A 216 -10.48 26.64 11.83
CA LYS A 216 -9.52 27.66 11.37
C LYS A 216 -8.97 28.54 12.50
N THR A 217 -9.61 28.54 13.67
CA THR A 217 -9.21 29.41 14.79
C THR A 217 -8.24 28.75 15.78
N PHE A 218 -7.85 27.48 15.55
CA PHE A 218 -6.96 26.70 16.43
C PHE A 218 -5.65 26.29 15.76
#